data_AF-A0A650CLG4-F1
#
_entry.id   AF-A0A650CLG4-F1
#
_cell.length_a   1.000
_cell.length_b   1.000
_cell.length_c   1.000
_cell.angle_alpha   90.00
_cell.angle_beta   90.00
_cell.angle_gamma   90.00
#
_symmetry.space_group_name_H-M   'P 1'
#
loop_
_entity.id
_entity.type
_entity.pdbx_description
1 polymer ?
#
loop_
_entity_poly.entity_id
_entity_poly.type
_entity_poly.pdbx_seq_one_letter_code
_entity_poly.pdbx_strand_id
1 'polypeptide(L)'
;MLDDLVSNELKRDNEITEISKDTIEKLIQALLRLRRKYSDELHIEELKIYEELAESLLELRLEKVIEGFEPKGFDKDILSLVNVMKKVYIDYVTGKYHTYKGKVLCLSNTKFSLGNTVVEQGDVIILPLNKVLALITTNYITPVEVRE
;
A
#
# COMPACT_ATOMS: atom_id res chain seq x y z
N MET A 1 -4.15 9.25 21.80
CA MET A 1 -4.96 8.05 21.52
C MET A 1 -5.25 8.02 20.02
N LEU A 2 -5.98 7.03 19.48
CA LEU A 2 -6.17 6.90 18.02
C LEU A 2 -7.07 8.01 17.44
N ASP A 3 -8.08 8.41 18.21
CA ASP A 3 -8.92 9.60 17.99
C ASP A 3 -8.10 10.90 17.85
N ASP A 4 -7.06 11.09 18.66
CA ASP A 4 -6.15 12.24 18.54
C ASP A 4 -5.41 12.21 17.20
N LEU A 5 -4.99 11.02 16.74
CA LEU A 5 -4.28 10.87 15.47
C LEU A 5 -5.21 11.23 14.30
N VAL A 6 -6.43 10.70 14.30
CA VAL A 6 -7.47 11.03 13.30
C VAL A 6 -7.76 12.53 13.30
N SER A 7 -7.98 13.11 14.48
CA SER A 7 -8.28 14.53 14.64
C SER A 7 -7.14 15.43 14.16
N ASN A 8 -5.89 15.02 14.39
CA ASN A 8 -4.73 15.75 13.91
C ASN A 8 -4.55 15.62 12.39
N GLU A 9 -4.83 14.45 11.82
CA GLU A 9 -4.79 14.24 10.37
C GLU A 9 -5.86 15.11 9.67
N LEU A 10 -7.09 15.15 10.20
CA LEU A 10 -8.17 15.98 9.69
C LEU A 10 -7.86 17.48 9.70
N LYS A 11 -7.12 17.97 10.70
CA LYS A 11 -6.80 19.40 10.83
C LYS A 11 -5.75 19.90 9.84
N ARG A 12 -5.01 19.00 9.20
CA ARG A 12 -3.89 19.34 8.31
C ARG A 12 -4.22 18.99 6.87
N ASP A 13 -5.00 19.85 6.21
CA ASP A 13 -5.46 19.59 4.83
C ASP A 13 -4.30 19.46 3.83
N ASN A 14 -3.22 20.21 4.02
CA ASN A 14 -2.13 20.32 3.03
C ASN A 14 -0.91 19.45 3.32
N GLU A 15 -1.00 18.50 4.25
CA GLU A 15 0.08 17.53 4.46
C GLU A 15 -0.41 16.28 5.19
N ILE A 16 0.34 15.20 4.98
CA ILE A 16 0.21 13.98 5.78
C ILE A 16 0.94 14.18 7.10
N THR A 17 0.27 13.91 8.23
CA THR A 17 0.91 14.07 9.53
C THR A 17 2.01 13.03 9.77
N GLU A 18 3.07 13.43 10.46
CA GLU A 18 4.14 12.51 10.87
C GLU A 18 3.75 11.79 12.16
N ILE A 19 3.49 10.49 12.04
CA ILE A 19 3.17 9.61 13.17
C ILE A 19 4.35 8.66 13.38
N SER A 20 4.95 8.68 14.57
CA SER A 20 6.12 7.85 14.89
C SER A 20 5.75 6.38 15.11
N LYS A 21 6.70 5.47 14.83
CA LYS A 21 6.54 4.02 15.07
C LYS A 21 6.27 3.71 16.54
N ASP A 22 6.98 4.36 17.46
CA ASP A 22 6.80 4.19 18.92
C ASP A 22 5.36 4.54 19.37
N THR A 23 4.76 5.59 18.79
CA THR A 23 3.36 5.95 19.08
C THR A 23 2.40 4.83 18.70
N ILE A 24 2.59 4.25 17.50
CA ILE A 24 1.77 3.14 17.02
C ILE A 24 2.00 1.86 17.84
N GLU A 25 3.24 1.55 18.19
CA GLU A 25 3.57 0.38 19.02
C GLU A 25 2.89 0.45 20.38
N LYS A 26 2.89 1.61 21.04
CA LYS A 26 2.18 1.82 22.31
C LYS A 26 0.67 1.59 22.18
N LEU A 27 0.05 2.07 21.09
CA LEU A 27 -1.36 1.82 20.81
C LEU A 27 -1.66 0.33 20.60
N ILE A 28 -0.84 -0.35 19.80
CA ILE A 28 -0.96 -1.80 19.56
C ILE A 28 -0.89 -2.56 20.89
N GLN A 29 0.07 -2.24 21.76
CA GLN A 29 0.20 -2.93 23.05
C GLN A 29 -1.01 -2.69 23.97
N ALA A 30 -1.57 -1.47 23.99
CA ALA A 30 -2.78 -1.17 24.75
C ALA A 30 -3.98 -2.00 24.24
N LEU A 31 -4.21 -2.01 22.92
CA LEU A 31 -5.31 -2.74 22.30
C LEU A 31 -5.16 -4.26 22.45
N LEU A 32 -3.94 -4.79 22.36
CA LEU A 32 -3.66 -6.20 22.62
C LEU A 32 -3.98 -6.61 24.06
N ARG A 33 -3.68 -5.75 25.04
CA ARG A 33 -4.05 -6.00 26.43
C ARG A 33 -5.56 -6.00 26.62
N LEU A 34 -6.26 -5.06 25.99
CA LEU A 34 -7.71 -4.99 26.02
C LEU A 34 -8.34 -6.28 25.48
N ARG A 35 -7.93 -6.71 24.27
CA ARG A 35 -8.39 -7.94 23.62
C ARG A 35 -8.16 -9.21 24.42
N ARG A 36 -7.06 -9.28 25.19
CA ARG A 36 -6.71 -10.48 25.97
C ARG A 36 -7.39 -10.53 27.34
N LYS A 37 -7.64 -9.37 27.95
CA LYS A 37 -8.08 -9.28 29.34
C LYS A 37 -9.60 -9.26 29.46
N TYR A 38 -10.30 -8.74 28.45
CA TYR A 38 -11.74 -8.52 28.50
C TYR A 38 -12.41 -9.21 27.31
N SER A 39 -13.56 -9.82 27.57
CA SER A 39 -14.39 -10.52 26.58
C SER A 39 -15.87 -10.19 26.74
N ASP A 40 -16.20 -9.17 27.53
CA ASP A 40 -17.55 -8.65 27.67
C ASP A 40 -17.92 -7.74 26.50
N GLU A 41 -19.21 -7.56 26.32
CA GLU A 41 -19.80 -6.84 25.18
C GLU A 41 -19.31 -5.38 25.11
N LEU A 42 -19.16 -4.71 26.25
CA LEU A 42 -18.68 -3.31 26.29
C LEU A 42 -17.29 -3.16 25.66
N HIS A 43 -16.33 -4.00 26.04
CA HIS A 43 -14.97 -3.92 25.49
C HIS A 43 -14.90 -4.41 24.04
N ILE A 44 -15.79 -5.31 23.63
CA ILE A 44 -15.92 -5.71 22.22
C ILE A 44 -16.37 -4.52 21.38
N GLU A 45 -17.40 -3.79 21.83
CA GLU A 45 -17.86 -2.58 21.16
C GLU A 45 -16.80 -1.47 21.20
N GLU A 46 -16.07 -1.30 22.30
CA GLU A 46 -14.94 -0.35 22.37
C GLU A 46 -13.86 -0.67 21.32
N LEU A 47 -13.51 -1.95 21.13
CA LEU A 47 -12.54 -2.36 20.13
C LEU A 47 -13.00 -2.07 18.69
N LYS A 48 -14.30 -2.21 18.41
CA LYS A 48 -14.86 -1.84 17.10
C LYS A 48 -14.70 -0.35 16.81
N ILE A 49 -14.94 0.50 17.82
CA ILE A 49 -14.73 1.95 17.67
C ILE A 49 -13.26 2.25 17.29
N TYR A 50 -12.29 1.55 17.89
CA TYR A 50 -10.90 1.71 17.48
C TYR A 50 -10.61 1.19 16.06
N GLU A 51 -11.29 0.15 15.60
CA GLU A 51 -11.18 -0.36 14.23
C GLU A 51 -11.73 0.68 13.22
N GLU A 52 -12.89 1.29 13.50
CA GLU A 52 -13.48 2.36 12.69
C GLU A 52 -12.58 3.62 12.64
N LEU A 53 -11.96 3.99 13.77
CA LEU A 53 -11.00 5.10 13.81
C LEU A 53 -9.73 4.79 13.01
N ALA A 54 -9.28 3.53 12.99
CA ALA A 54 -8.12 3.12 12.20
C ALA A 54 -8.43 3.18 10.70
N GLU A 55 -9.64 2.77 10.30
CA GLU A 55 -10.14 2.90 8.93
C GLU A 55 -10.21 4.37 8.51
N SER A 56 -10.80 5.23 9.35
CA SER A 56 -10.87 6.68 9.09
C SER A 56 -9.48 7.30 8.91
N LEU A 57 -8.51 6.92 9.75
CA LEU A 57 -7.13 7.39 9.63
C LEU A 57 -6.50 6.98 8.30
N LEU A 58 -6.73 5.74 7.87
CA LEU A 58 -6.22 5.23 6.60
C LEU A 58 -6.82 5.99 5.42
N GLU A 59 -8.14 6.17 5.40
CA GLU A 59 -8.86 6.86 4.32
C GLU A 59 -8.33 8.29 4.13
N LEU A 60 -8.23 9.06 5.21
CA LEU A 60 -7.71 10.43 5.18
C LEU A 60 -6.28 10.50 4.63
N ARG A 61 -5.44 9.56 5.05
CA ARG A 61 -4.04 9.52 4.60
C ARG A 61 -3.95 9.08 3.14
N LEU A 62 -4.78 8.14 2.69
CA LEU A 62 -4.85 7.72 1.30
C LEU A 62 -5.34 8.84 0.37
N GLU A 63 -6.38 9.57 0.77
CA GLU A 63 -6.91 10.72 0.05
C GLU A 63 -5.78 11.72 -0.25
N LYS A 64 -5.02 12.10 0.78
CA LYS A 64 -3.88 13.02 0.63
C LYS A 64 -2.80 12.48 -0.32
N VAL A 65 -2.47 11.18 -0.25
CA VAL A 65 -1.50 10.59 -1.19
C VAL A 65 -2.03 10.67 -2.63
N ILE A 66 -3.32 10.41 -2.84
CA ILE A 66 -3.95 10.49 -4.16
C ILE A 66 -3.87 11.92 -4.73
N GLU A 67 -4.08 12.92 -3.88
CA GLU A 67 -3.93 14.36 -4.17
C GLU A 67 -2.48 14.78 -4.46
N GLY A 68 -1.50 13.94 -4.15
CA GLY A 68 -0.09 14.14 -4.46
C GLY A 68 0.77 14.58 -3.28
N PHE A 69 0.26 14.50 -2.05
CA PHE A 69 1.07 14.73 -0.86
C PHE A 69 2.02 13.56 -0.61
N GLU A 70 3.26 13.89 -0.21
CA GLU A 70 4.30 12.90 0.08
C GLU A 70 3.97 12.08 1.34
N PRO A 71 3.99 10.74 1.28
CA PRO A 71 3.80 9.89 2.45
C PRO A 71 4.85 10.12 3.56
N LYS A 72 4.42 10.14 4.82
CA LYS A 72 5.27 10.36 6.01
C LYS A 72 4.89 9.42 7.15
N GLY A 73 5.77 9.22 8.13
CA GLY A 73 5.46 8.46 9.35
C GLY A 73 5.60 6.95 9.21
N PHE A 74 4.99 6.22 10.14
CA PHE A 74 5.18 4.76 10.30
C PHE A 74 4.77 3.91 9.09
N ASP A 75 3.79 4.38 8.31
CA ASP A 75 3.15 3.72 7.17
C ASP A 75 3.62 4.29 5.81
N LYS A 76 4.62 5.17 5.81
CA LYS A 76 5.18 5.80 4.60
C LYS A 76 5.41 4.78 3.48
N ASP A 77 6.04 3.66 3.81
CA ASP A 77 6.41 2.64 2.82
C ASP A 77 5.16 1.99 2.19
N ILE A 78 4.12 1.75 3.00
CA ILE A 78 2.83 1.19 2.55
C ILE A 78 2.12 2.19 1.64
N LEU A 79 1.99 3.44 2.10
CA LEU A 79 1.35 4.51 1.35
C LEU A 79 2.06 4.83 0.03
N SER A 80 3.39 4.68 -0.02
CA SER A 80 4.16 4.87 -1.25
C SER A 80 3.79 3.88 -2.36
N LEU A 81 3.24 2.71 -2.02
CA LEU A 81 2.76 1.72 -3.00
C LEU A 81 1.59 2.25 -3.82
N VAL A 82 0.78 3.18 -3.27
CA VAL A 82 -0.32 3.83 -3.99
C VAL A 82 0.21 4.61 -5.19
N ASN A 83 1.36 5.27 -5.06
CA ASN A 83 2.00 5.98 -6.17
C ASN A 83 2.47 5.01 -7.26
N VAL A 84 3.00 3.85 -6.89
CA VAL A 84 3.37 2.78 -7.84
C VAL A 84 2.12 2.26 -8.56
N MET A 85 1.04 2.00 -7.82
CA MET A 85 -0.24 1.58 -8.40
C MET A 85 -0.80 2.62 -9.37
N LYS A 86 -0.80 3.90 -8.98
CA LYS A 86 -1.24 5.03 -9.81
C LYS A 86 -0.43 5.09 -11.12
N LYS A 87 0.89 4.98 -11.03
CA LYS A 87 1.77 4.97 -12.21
C LYS A 87 1.49 3.79 -13.13
N VAL A 88 1.45 2.57 -12.59
CA VAL A 88 1.19 1.36 -13.39
C VAL A 88 -0.19 1.42 -14.05
N TYR A 89 -1.21 1.92 -13.32
CA TYR A 89 -2.54 2.11 -13.87
C TYR A 89 -2.52 3.09 -15.05
N ILE A 90 -1.95 4.29 -14.85
CA ILE A 90 -1.86 5.32 -15.90
C ILE A 90 -1.11 4.78 -17.11
N ASP A 91 0.12 4.27 -16.92
CA ASP A 91 0.95 3.76 -18.00
C ASP A 91 0.28 2.61 -18.78
N TYR A 92 -0.49 1.76 -18.09
CA TYR A 92 -1.24 0.68 -18.73
C TYR A 92 -2.41 1.21 -19.58
N VAL A 93 -3.24 2.11 -19.02
CA VAL A 93 -4.43 2.62 -19.74
C VAL A 93 -4.07 3.60 -20.86
N THR A 94 -2.94 4.30 -20.75
CA THR A 94 -2.44 5.19 -21.81
C THR A 94 -1.68 4.44 -22.90
N GLY A 95 -1.55 3.11 -22.80
CA GLY A 95 -0.85 2.30 -23.79
C GLY A 95 0.66 2.47 -23.79
N LYS A 96 1.25 2.96 -22.69
CA LYS A 96 2.70 3.13 -22.55
C LYS A 96 3.43 1.79 -22.52
N TYR A 97 2.77 0.73 -22.06
CA TYR A 97 3.37 -0.61 -22.01
C TYR A 97 3.08 -1.42 -23.26
N HIS A 98 4.04 -2.26 -23.66
CA HIS A 98 3.78 -3.34 -24.61
C HIS A 98 2.81 -4.34 -23.99
N THR A 99 1.65 -4.54 -24.63
CA THR A 99 0.61 -5.44 -24.15
C THR A 99 0.22 -6.50 -25.19
N TYR A 100 -0.15 -7.69 -24.71
CA TYR A 100 -0.69 -8.78 -25.53
C TYR A 100 -1.84 -9.45 -24.78
N LYS A 101 -3.03 -9.44 -25.38
CA LYS A 101 -4.26 -10.04 -24.81
C LYS A 101 -4.53 -9.57 -23.36
N GLY A 102 -4.42 -8.27 -23.10
CA GLY A 102 -4.65 -7.68 -21.78
C GLY A 102 -3.59 -7.99 -20.72
N LYS A 103 -2.41 -8.47 -21.15
CA LYS A 103 -1.25 -8.72 -20.29
C LYS A 103 -0.09 -7.83 -20.71
N VAL A 104 0.77 -7.48 -19.76
CA VAL A 104 1.91 -6.58 -19.95
C VAL A 104 3.17 -7.41 -20.18
N LEU A 105 3.98 -7.00 -21.15
CA LEU A 105 5.33 -7.53 -21.35
C LEU A 105 6.27 -6.93 -20.31
N CYS A 106 7.06 -7.75 -19.63
CA CYS A 106 7.97 -7.33 -18.58
C CYS A 106 9.33 -8.00 -18.75
N LEU A 107 10.39 -7.27 -18.39
CA LEU A 107 11.73 -7.79 -18.22
C LEU A 107 11.92 -8.25 -16.78
N SER A 108 12.50 -9.41 -16.58
CA SER A 108 12.88 -9.95 -15.27
C SER A 108 14.16 -9.28 -14.77
N ASN A 109 14.11 -8.64 -13.60
CA ASN A 109 15.27 -7.98 -13.00
C ASN A 109 16.10 -8.94 -12.13
N THR A 110 15.48 -10.00 -11.62
CA THR A 110 16.09 -10.98 -10.70
C THR A 110 15.53 -12.38 -10.97
N LYS A 111 16.22 -13.44 -10.52
CA LYS A 111 15.70 -14.80 -10.63
C LYS A 111 14.56 -15.03 -9.63
N PHE A 112 13.44 -15.60 -10.07
CA PHE A 112 12.33 -15.95 -9.19
C PHE A 112 11.49 -17.13 -9.69
N SER A 113 10.65 -17.67 -8.80
CA SER A 113 9.71 -18.74 -9.15
C SER A 113 8.31 -18.18 -9.37
N LEU A 114 7.70 -18.53 -10.50
CA LEU A 114 6.33 -18.18 -10.85
C LEU A 114 5.51 -19.46 -11.07
N GLY A 115 4.89 -19.95 -10.01
CA GLY A 115 4.27 -21.28 -10.02
C GLY A 115 5.34 -22.35 -10.17
N ASN A 116 5.24 -23.18 -11.22
CA ASN A 116 6.21 -24.25 -11.51
C ASN A 116 7.33 -23.80 -12.47
N THR A 117 7.36 -22.52 -12.86
CA THR A 117 8.36 -21.99 -13.79
C THR A 117 9.38 -21.15 -13.04
N VAL A 118 10.66 -21.42 -13.28
CA VAL A 118 11.75 -20.53 -12.85
C VAL A 118 11.95 -19.50 -13.95
N VAL A 119 11.86 -18.23 -13.58
CA VAL A 119 12.17 -17.09 -14.44
C VAL A 119 13.58 -16.64 -14.08
N GLU A 120 14.49 -16.63 -15.06
CA GLU A 120 15.84 -16.15 -14.87
C GLU A 120 15.91 -14.62 -14.99
N GLN A 121 17.00 -14.04 -14.51
CA GLN A 121 17.26 -12.62 -14.71
C GLN A 121 17.47 -12.32 -16.20
N GLY A 122 16.83 -11.28 -16.71
CA GLY A 122 16.89 -10.88 -18.12
C GLY A 122 15.82 -11.54 -19.01
N ASP A 123 15.06 -12.51 -18.50
CA ASP A 123 13.96 -13.12 -19.24
C ASP A 123 12.85 -12.10 -19.55
N VAL A 124 12.21 -12.29 -20.70
CA VAL A 124 11.02 -11.53 -21.09
C VAL A 124 9.78 -12.37 -20.83
N ILE A 125 8.87 -11.85 -20.02
CA ILE A 125 7.66 -12.54 -19.59
C ILE A 125 6.41 -11.69 -19.82
N ILE A 126 5.27 -12.34 -20.05
CA ILE A 126 3.97 -11.67 -20.21
C ILE A 126 3.11 -11.95 -18.99
N LEU A 127 2.72 -10.91 -18.26
CA LEU A 127 2.02 -11.00 -16.98
C LEU A 127 0.69 -10.24 -16.99
N PRO A 128 -0.37 -10.79 -16.36
CA PRO A 128 -1.58 -10.01 -16.10
C PRO A 128 -1.29 -8.88 -15.11
N LEU A 129 -2.05 -7.79 -15.20
CA LEU A 129 -1.79 -6.54 -14.46
C LEU A 129 -1.69 -6.72 -12.94
N ASN A 130 -2.49 -7.60 -12.34
CA ASN A 130 -2.42 -7.92 -10.91
C ASN A 130 -1.06 -8.51 -10.50
N LYS A 131 -0.45 -9.36 -11.34
CA LYS A 131 0.89 -9.88 -11.10
C LYS A 131 1.97 -8.83 -11.35
N VAL A 132 1.74 -7.92 -12.30
CA VAL A 132 2.65 -6.79 -12.55
C VAL A 132 2.76 -5.92 -11.30
N LEU A 133 1.62 -5.52 -10.72
CA LEU A 133 1.57 -4.73 -9.50
C LEU A 133 2.30 -5.41 -8.32
N ALA A 134 2.12 -6.72 -8.13
CA ALA A 134 2.77 -7.43 -7.03
C ALA A 134 4.30 -7.56 -7.18
N LEU A 135 4.79 -7.70 -8.41
CA LEU A 135 6.21 -7.96 -8.68
C LEU A 135 7.01 -6.67 -8.91
N ILE A 136 6.36 -5.59 -9.36
CA ILE A 136 7.04 -4.31 -9.56
C ILE A 136 7.37 -3.63 -8.23
N THR A 137 6.53 -3.79 -7.20
CA THR A 137 6.74 -3.20 -5.87
C THR A 137 7.96 -3.77 -5.16
N THR A 138 8.39 -4.97 -5.55
CA THR A 138 9.58 -5.65 -5.03
C THR A 138 10.75 -5.62 -6.01
N ASN A 139 10.63 -4.89 -7.13
CA ASN A 139 11.64 -4.76 -8.18
C ASN A 139 12.03 -6.09 -8.86
N TYR A 140 11.14 -7.10 -8.88
CA TYR A 140 11.38 -8.37 -9.57
C TYR A 140 11.27 -8.23 -11.09
N ILE A 141 10.48 -7.26 -11.55
CA ILE A 141 10.21 -7.03 -12.97
C ILE A 141 10.24 -5.54 -13.30
N THR A 142 10.44 -5.24 -14.59
CA THR A 142 10.25 -3.91 -15.18
C THR A 142 9.33 -4.03 -16.40
N PRO A 143 8.16 -3.36 -16.44
CA PRO A 143 7.33 -3.30 -17.64
C PRO A 143 8.11 -2.76 -18.83
N VAL A 144 7.94 -3.37 -20.01
CA VAL A 144 8.58 -2.89 -21.24
C VAL A 144 7.73 -1.76 -21.83
N GLU A 145 8.30 -0.56 -21.88
CA GLU A 145 7.64 0.62 -22.45
C GLU A 145 7.77 0.65 -23.98
N VAL A 146 6.72 1.14 -24.65
CA VAL A 146 6.76 1.48 -26.07
C VAL A 146 7.65 2.71 -26.23
N ARG A 147 8.73 2.60 -27.01
CA ARG A 147 9.60 3.76 -27.30
C ARG A 147 8.84 4.78 -28.15
N GLU A 148 8.98 6.06 -27.81
CA GLU A 148 8.61 7.19 -28.67
C GLU A 148 9.45 7.22 -29.96
#